data_AF-A0A6B2G427-F1
#
_entry.id   AF-A0A6B2G427-F1
#
_cell.length_a   1.000
_cell.length_b   1.000
_cell.length_c   1.000
_cell.angle_alpha   90.00
_cell.angle_beta   90.00
_cell.angle_gamma   90.00
#
_symmetry.space_group_name_H-M   'P 1'
#
loop_
_entity.id
_entity.type
_entity.pdbx_description
1 polymer ?
#
loop_
_entity_poly.entity_id
_entity_poly.type
_entity_poly.pdbx_seq_one_letter_code
_entity_poly.pdbx_strand_id
1 'polypeptide(L)'
;KQEISVKEKNQGDLSLESSSLKFNVDLATCFEIPLKDICRVSSSKNEVGMEFHHNDAAPVSLMEIRLHVPNESVQRLVEQLSTKADVMKATTNAIFSLPEVACMTPRGRYTLKIYPSFLELHGKTFDFKIPHATILRIFCLFHSEKKNHIVVLSIDPPVRQGQTRYPFIIIQFDTQNANSSIVAGAEGSQGSEKPCHQTFCEILHKLSQNKVYSSGEFKSHSRNDCLSCACKASNGLLYPLERGFLFIHKPTIYVRFDQISCVDFARGTLSARTFDMEIDSKNGQTIVFNNIERENYTVLSEFCAAKNVRVRKSAVKEHVTKDGQIDYPPGKVLSSTIPLEESDAEDDDYNPTKDSSSSSESDTEQIHIDDD
;
A
#
# COMPACT_ATOMS: atom_id res chain seq x y z
N LYS A 1 -14.59 18.19 -46.08
CA LYS A 1 -15.66 17.75 -45.15
C LYS A 1 -15.70 16.24 -45.21
N GLN A 2 -15.42 15.57 -44.11
CA GLN A 2 -15.48 14.11 -44.04
C GLN A 2 -16.97 13.73 -43.94
N GLU A 3 -17.46 12.85 -44.83
CA GLU A 3 -18.82 12.32 -44.70
C GLU A 3 -18.85 11.32 -43.55
N ILE A 4 -19.73 11.58 -42.58
CA ILE A 4 -19.92 10.73 -41.40
C ILE A 4 -21.06 9.77 -41.71
N SER A 5 -20.83 8.47 -41.48
CA SER A 5 -21.90 7.47 -41.63
C SER A 5 -22.88 7.58 -40.48
N VAL A 6 -24.15 7.86 -40.78
CA VAL A 6 -25.28 7.76 -39.83
C VAL A 6 -26.03 6.43 -39.98
N LYS A 7 -25.50 5.49 -40.77
CA LYS A 7 -26.12 4.18 -40.99
C LYS A 7 -25.82 3.26 -39.81
N GLU A 8 -26.83 2.58 -39.30
CA GLU A 8 -26.73 1.58 -38.22
C GLU A 8 -26.15 0.23 -38.73
N LYS A 9 -25.06 0.28 -39.50
CA LYS A 9 -24.36 -0.91 -40.00
C LYS A 9 -23.06 -1.11 -39.22
N ASN A 10 -22.85 -2.32 -38.73
CA ASN A 10 -21.66 -2.72 -37.97
C ASN A 10 -20.63 -3.49 -38.81
N GLN A 11 -20.86 -3.59 -40.12
CA GLN A 11 -19.92 -4.19 -41.07
C GLN A 11 -19.25 -3.07 -41.88
N GLY A 12 -17.92 -3.10 -41.94
CA GLY A 12 -17.12 -2.06 -42.57
C GLY A 12 -15.63 -2.41 -42.55
N ASP A 13 -14.83 -1.49 -43.06
CA ASP A 13 -13.39 -1.65 -43.22
C ASP A 13 -12.63 -0.81 -42.20
N LEU A 14 -11.56 -1.38 -41.64
CA LEU A 14 -10.62 -0.67 -40.79
C LEU A 14 -9.48 -0.10 -41.64
N SER A 15 -9.24 1.20 -41.51
CA SER A 15 -8.09 1.87 -42.12
C SER A 15 -7.22 2.50 -41.03
N LEU A 16 -5.98 2.01 -40.92
CA LEU A 16 -5.00 2.48 -39.95
C LEU A 16 -4.16 3.60 -40.56
N GLU A 17 -4.41 4.83 -40.15
CA GLU A 17 -3.67 6.02 -40.58
C GLU A 17 -2.41 6.24 -39.74
N SER A 18 -1.73 7.37 -39.92
CA SER A 18 -0.52 7.71 -39.15
C SER A 18 -0.83 7.95 -37.67
N SER A 19 -1.97 8.57 -37.35
CA SER A 19 -2.34 9.00 -36.01
C SER A 19 -3.67 8.49 -35.48
N SER A 20 -4.46 7.81 -36.31
CA SER A 20 -5.78 7.31 -35.94
C SER A 20 -6.12 5.98 -36.62
N LEU A 21 -7.06 5.26 -36.00
CA LEU A 21 -7.75 4.11 -36.60
C LEU A 21 -9.15 4.56 -36.99
N LYS A 22 -9.50 4.43 -38.28
CA LYS A 22 -10.84 4.75 -38.78
C LYS A 22 -11.61 3.47 -39.11
N PHE A 23 -12.89 3.47 -38.80
CA PHE A 23 -13.84 2.45 -39.24
C PHE A 23 -14.78 3.06 -40.28
N ASN A 24 -14.78 2.52 -41.49
CA ASN A 24 -15.53 3.05 -42.63
C ASN A 24 -16.67 2.12 -43.02
N VAL A 25 -17.84 2.68 -43.29
CA VAL A 25 -19.05 1.97 -43.74
C VAL A 25 -19.48 2.59 -45.05
N ASP A 26 -19.58 1.80 -46.13
CA ASP A 26 -19.99 2.26 -47.46
C ASP A 26 -19.26 3.55 -47.90
N LEU A 27 -17.93 3.62 -47.71
CA LEU A 27 -17.04 4.76 -48.01
C LEU A 27 -17.14 5.99 -47.09
N ALA A 28 -18.03 6.00 -46.10
CA ALA A 28 -18.14 7.06 -45.10
C ALA A 28 -17.48 6.64 -43.78
N THR A 29 -16.79 7.56 -43.10
CA THR A 29 -16.18 7.29 -41.79
C THR A 29 -17.28 7.22 -40.72
N CYS A 30 -17.39 6.10 -40.03
CA CYS A 30 -18.34 5.91 -38.93
C CYS A 30 -17.75 6.45 -37.62
N PHE A 31 -16.54 6.00 -37.26
CA PHE A 31 -15.80 6.54 -36.13
C PHE A 31 -14.29 6.57 -36.40
N GLU A 32 -13.62 7.43 -35.65
CA GLU A 32 -12.16 7.58 -35.66
C GLU A 32 -11.65 7.53 -34.23
N ILE A 33 -10.65 6.68 -33.99
CA ILE A 33 -10.00 6.51 -32.69
C ILE A 33 -8.57 7.05 -32.81
N PRO A 34 -8.20 8.13 -32.10
CA PRO A 34 -6.81 8.58 -32.05
C PRO A 34 -5.93 7.52 -31.38
N LEU A 35 -4.83 7.13 -32.04
CA LEU A 35 -3.94 6.07 -31.54
C LEU A 35 -3.26 6.44 -30.21
N LYS A 36 -3.05 7.74 -29.98
CA LYS A 36 -2.50 8.28 -28.71
C LYS A 36 -3.39 8.00 -27.49
N ASP A 37 -4.69 7.79 -27.71
CA ASP A 37 -5.67 7.58 -26.64
C ASP A 37 -5.81 6.09 -26.30
N ILE A 38 -5.30 5.21 -27.17
CA ILE A 38 -5.27 3.75 -26.95
C ILE A 38 -4.20 3.42 -25.90
N CYS A 39 -4.65 2.80 -24.83
CA CYS A 39 -3.79 2.44 -23.70
C CYS A 39 -3.17 1.09 -23.93
N ARG A 40 -4.00 0.13 -24.32
CA ARG A 40 -3.62 -1.25 -24.55
C ARG A 40 -4.39 -1.81 -25.72
N VAL A 41 -3.74 -2.68 -26.47
CA VAL A 41 -4.35 -3.51 -27.50
C VAL A 41 -4.27 -4.96 -27.06
N SER A 42 -5.36 -5.71 -27.22
CA SER A 42 -5.46 -7.13 -26.90
C SER A 42 -6.05 -7.90 -28.07
N SER A 43 -5.79 -9.21 -28.10
CA SER A 43 -6.33 -10.11 -29.12
C SER A 43 -7.08 -11.28 -28.48
N SER A 44 -8.18 -11.70 -29.11
CA SER A 44 -8.95 -12.87 -28.70
C SER A 44 -9.59 -13.53 -29.91
N LYS A 45 -9.05 -14.67 -30.36
CA LYS A 45 -9.49 -15.41 -31.56
C LYS A 45 -9.74 -14.51 -32.78
N ASN A 46 -10.97 -14.02 -32.97
CA ASN A 46 -11.37 -13.12 -34.06
C ASN A 46 -11.70 -11.70 -33.58
N GLU A 47 -11.11 -11.26 -32.47
CA GLU A 47 -11.39 -9.96 -31.86
C GLU A 47 -10.09 -9.20 -31.60
N VAL A 48 -10.13 -7.90 -31.88
CA VAL A 48 -9.12 -6.93 -31.45
C VAL A 48 -9.77 -6.01 -30.42
N GLY A 49 -9.25 -6.05 -29.20
CA GLY A 49 -9.65 -5.19 -28.10
C GLY A 49 -8.76 -3.96 -28.01
N MET A 50 -9.36 -2.79 -27.82
CA MET A 50 -8.69 -1.53 -27.56
C MET A 50 -9.22 -0.98 -26.24
N GLU A 51 -8.34 -0.85 -25.26
CA GLU A 51 -8.66 -0.28 -23.94
C GLU A 51 -8.23 1.19 -23.88
N PHE A 52 -9.06 2.00 -23.22
CA PHE A 52 -8.89 3.45 -23.06
C PHE A 52 -8.78 3.82 -21.59
N HIS A 53 -8.09 4.92 -21.29
CA HIS A 53 -8.00 5.43 -19.93
C HIS A 53 -9.37 5.95 -19.53
N HIS A 54 -9.73 5.72 -18.27
CA HIS A 54 -10.93 6.33 -17.71
C HIS A 54 -10.78 7.86 -17.73
N ASN A 55 -11.78 8.55 -18.26
CA ASN A 55 -11.86 10.00 -18.23
C ASN A 55 -12.88 10.44 -17.16
N ASP A 56 -12.40 10.69 -15.95
CA ASP A 56 -13.24 11.15 -14.82
C ASP A 56 -13.90 12.52 -15.08
N ALA A 57 -13.43 13.30 -16.06
CA ALA A 57 -14.04 14.57 -16.43
C ALA A 57 -15.30 14.41 -17.31
N ALA A 58 -15.54 13.22 -17.87
CA ALA A 58 -16.68 12.94 -18.71
C ALA A 58 -17.74 12.12 -17.94
N PRO A 59 -19.05 12.45 -18.05
CA PRO A 59 -20.10 11.67 -17.40
C PRO A 59 -20.22 10.25 -17.97
N VAL A 60 -19.80 10.05 -19.23
CA VAL A 60 -19.70 8.76 -19.89
C VAL A 60 -18.29 8.63 -20.46
N SER A 61 -17.58 7.58 -20.07
CA SER A 61 -16.22 7.30 -20.55
C SER A 61 -16.23 5.96 -21.29
N LEU A 62 -15.78 5.98 -22.54
CA LEU A 62 -15.48 4.76 -23.28
C LEU A 62 -14.29 4.06 -22.61
N MET A 63 -14.45 2.80 -22.24
CA MET A 63 -13.42 2.03 -21.52
C MET A 63 -12.75 1.00 -22.42
N GLU A 64 -13.52 0.34 -23.28
CA GLU A 64 -13.03 -0.70 -24.17
C GLU A 64 -13.89 -0.73 -25.44
N ILE A 65 -13.25 -0.93 -26.59
CA ILE A 65 -13.91 -1.33 -27.83
C ILE A 65 -13.34 -2.69 -28.23
N ARG A 66 -14.21 -3.65 -28.57
CA ARG A 66 -13.81 -4.90 -29.23
C ARG A 66 -14.39 -4.94 -30.63
N LEU A 67 -13.52 -5.14 -31.61
CA LEU A 67 -13.90 -5.28 -33.02
C LEU A 67 -13.69 -6.71 -33.47
N HIS A 68 -14.67 -7.27 -34.16
CA HIS A 68 -14.49 -8.53 -34.85
C HIS A 68 -13.60 -8.31 -36.07
N VAL A 69 -12.51 -9.08 -36.18
CA VAL A 69 -11.57 -9.05 -37.29
C VAL A 69 -11.37 -10.48 -37.78
N PRO A 70 -11.44 -10.75 -39.09
CA PRO A 70 -11.17 -12.08 -39.63
C PRO A 70 -9.81 -12.61 -39.13
N ASN A 71 -9.79 -13.87 -38.67
CA ASN A 71 -8.72 -14.48 -37.86
C ASN A 71 -7.30 -14.21 -38.39
N GLU A 72 -7.12 -14.28 -39.71
CA GLU A 72 -5.81 -14.12 -40.38
C GLU A 72 -5.18 -12.73 -40.22
N SER A 73 -5.97 -11.72 -39.86
CA SER A 73 -5.52 -10.31 -39.74
C SER A 73 -5.42 -9.81 -38.31
N VAL A 74 -5.90 -10.57 -37.31
CA VAL A 74 -5.97 -10.14 -35.91
C VAL A 74 -4.59 -9.82 -35.35
N GLN A 75 -3.64 -10.75 -35.46
CA GLN A 75 -2.30 -10.57 -34.90
C GLN A 75 -1.55 -9.40 -35.55
N ARG A 76 -1.62 -9.29 -36.88
CA ARG A 76 -1.00 -8.18 -37.62
C ARG A 76 -1.55 -6.82 -37.19
N LEU A 77 -2.88 -6.71 -37.07
CA LEU A 77 -3.50 -5.45 -36.65
C LEU A 77 -3.14 -5.08 -35.21
N VAL A 78 -3.06 -6.06 -34.32
CA VAL A 78 -2.65 -5.85 -32.92
C VAL A 78 -1.21 -5.36 -32.83
N GLU A 79 -0.29 -5.96 -33.59
CA GLU A 79 1.11 -5.54 -33.65
C GLU A 79 1.24 -4.11 -34.20
N GLN A 80 0.53 -3.79 -35.29
CA GLN A 80 0.55 -2.46 -35.89
C GLN A 80 -0.03 -1.39 -34.97
N LEU A 81 -1.18 -1.66 -34.32
CA LEU A 81 -1.81 -0.74 -33.39
C LEU A 81 -0.94 -0.53 -32.15
N SER A 82 -0.39 -1.60 -31.57
CA SER A 82 0.49 -1.51 -30.40
C SER A 82 1.74 -0.66 -30.73
N THR A 83 2.40 -0.97 -31.85
CA THR A 83 3.61 -0.24 -32.28
C THR A 83 3.31 1.24 -32.52
N LYS A 84 2.26 1.58 -33.29
CA LYS A 84 1.93 2.97 -33.57
C LYS A 84 1.42 3.73 -32.35
N ALA A 85 0.62 3.09 -31.48
CA ALA A 85 0.17 3.69 -30.23
C ALA A 85 1.37 4.00 -29.32
N ASP A 86 2.35 3.09 -29.23
CA ASP A 86 3.54 3.29 -28.43
C ASP A 86 4.46 4.38 -29.00
N VAL A 87 4.63 4.47 -30.33
CA VAL A 87 5.33 5.59 -30.98
C VAL A 87 4.65 6.93 -30.67
N MET A 88 3.32 6.96 -30.69
CA MET A 88 2.56 8.17 -30.36
C MET A 88 2.70 8.56 -28.89
N LYS A 89 2.75 7.59 -27.97
CA LYS A 89 3.05 7.85 -26.55
C LYS A 89 4.49 8.33 -26.35
N ALA A 90 5.45 7.74 -27.07
CA ALA A 90 6.87 8.04 -27.00
C ALA A 90 7.24 9.44 -27.50
N THR A 91 6.37 10.09 -28.29
CA THR A 91 6.57 11.49 -28.71
C THR A 91 6.47 12.46 -27.52
N THR A 92 5.87 12.03 -26.41
CA THR A 92 5.95 12.76 -25.13
C THR A 92 7.22 12.31 -24.41
N ASN A 93 8.19 13.20 -24.20
CA ASN A 93 9.39 12.87 -23.45
C ASN A 93 9.07 12.82 -21.95
N ALA A 94 9.38 11.70 -21.31
CA ALA A 94 9.31 11.58 -19.85
C ALA A 94 10.45 12.39 -19.21
N ILE A 95 10.16 13.12 -18.12
CA ILE A 95 11.12 13.89 -17.32
C ILE A 95 11.98 12.94 -16.44
N PHE A 96 11.39 11.81 -16.06
CA PHE A 96 11.99 10.78 -15.23
C PHE A 96 11.47 9.43 -15.70
N SER A 97 12.32 8.40 -15.72
CA SER A 97 11.92 7.04 -16.08
C SER A 97 12.77 6.04 -15.35
N LEU A 98 12.19 5.25 -14.45
CA LEU A 98 12.86 4.18 -13.70
C LEU A 98 12.23 2.83 -14.05
N PRO A 99 12.94 1.92 -14.73
CA PRO A 99 12.43 0.59 -15.03
C PRO A 99 12.41 -0.32 -13.79
N GLU A 100 11.58 -1.37 -13.85
CA GLU A 100 11.54 -2.48 -12.89
C GLU A 100 11.32 -2.12 -11.41
N VAL A 101 10.60 -1.03 -11.15
CA VAL A 101 10.28 -0.59 -9.79
C VAL A 101 9.26 -1.52 -9.14
N ALA A 102 9.57 -2.01 -7.94
CA ALA A 102 8.66 -2.82 -7.16
C ALA A 102 7.54 -1.95 -6.56
N CYS A 103 6.29 -2.29 -6.84
CA CYS A 103 5.12 -1.69 -6.21
C CYS A 103 4.45 -2.73 -5.30
N MET A 104 4.17 -2.32 -4.06
CA MET A 104 3.34 -3.12 -3.14
C MET A 104 1.85 -2.97 -3.49
N THR A 105 1.45 -1.81 -4.04
CA THR A 105 0.07 -1.50 -4.40
C THR A 105 0.04 -0.50 -5.55
N PRO A 106 -0.60 -0.82 -6.69
CA PRO A 106 -0.97 -2.17 -7.15
C PRO A 106 0.25 -3.10 -7.16
N ARG A 107 0.06 -4.38 -6.81
CA ARG A 107 1.18 -5.31 -6.66
C ARG A 107 1.76 -5.68 -8.02
N GLY A 108 3.05 -5.40 -8.22
CA GLY A 108 3.74 -5.73 -9.46
C GLY A 108 5.09 -5.05 -9.60
N ARG A 109 5.75 -5.29 -10.73
CA ARG A 109 6.88 -4.48 -11.18
C ARG A 109 6.44 -3.61 -12.34
N TYR A 110 6.82 -2.34 -12.29
CA TYR A 110 6.42 -1.33 -13.24
C TYR A 110 7.62 -0.51 -13.69
N THR A 111 7.59 -0.03 -14.91
CA THR A 111 8.41 1.10 -15.36
C THR A 111 7.70 2.38 -14.94
N LEU A 112 8.33 3.10 -14.02
CA LEU A 112 7.83 4.33 -13.42
C LEU A 112 8.27 5.52 -14.26
N LYS A 113 7.35 6.24 -14.91
CA LYS A 113 7.64 7.41 -15.74
C LYS A 113 6.94 8.66 -15.20
N ILE A 114 7.62 9.79 -15.20
CA ILE A 114 7.00 11.09 -14.89
C ILE A 114 6.93 11.92 -16.17
N TYR A 115 5.74 12.38 -16.51
CA TYR A 115 5.47 13.38 -17.54
C TYR A 115 5.10 14.72 -16.91
N PRO A 116 5.09 15.84 -17.68
CA PRO A 116 4.70 17.14 -17.14
C PRO A 116 3.32 17.18 -16.46
N SER A 117 2.35 16.41 -16.94
CA SER A 117 0.95 16.44 -16.43
C SER A 117 0.52 15.20 -15.64
N PHE A 118 1.21 14.06 -15.78
CA PHE A 118 0.87 12.82 -15.09
C PHE A 118 2.09 11.96 -14.76
N LEU A 119 1.92 11.09 -13.77
CA LEU A 119 2.77 9.96 -13.46
C LEU A 119 2.22 8.70 -14.16
N GLU A 120 3.09 7.86 -14.70
CA GLU A 120 2.72 6.59 -15.33
C GLU A 120 3.43 5.41 -14.65
N LEU A 121 2.65 4.39 -14.29
CA LEU A 121 3.13 3.06 -13.93
C LEU A 121 2.87 2.14 -15.12
N HIS A 122 3.87 1.92 -15.95
CA HIS A 122 3.75 1.04 -17.10
C HIS A 122 4.12 -0.40 -16.70
N GLY A 123 3.16 -1.31 -16.75
CA GLY A 123 3.32 -2.70 -16.32
C GLY A 123 3.11 -3.69 -17.45
N LYS A 124 3.54 -4.94 -17.25
CA LYS A 124 3.34 -6.00 -18.26
C LYS A 124 1.85 -6.25 -18.59
N THR A 125 0.98 -6.07 -17.59
CA THR A 125 -0.45 -6.41 -17.70
C THR A 125 -1.35 -5.20 -17.55
N PHE A 126 -0.97 -4.21 -16.74
CA PHE A 126 -1.79 -3.04 -16.47
C PHE A 126 -0.92 -1.81 -16.44
N ASP A 127 -1.44 -0.73 -17.02
CA ASP A 127 -0.83 0.58 -17.01
C ASP A 127 -1.72 1.53 -16.21
N PHE A 128 -1.10 2.32 -15.34
CA PHE A 128 -1.81 3.33 -14.56
C PHE A 128 -1.26 4.71 -14.89
N LYS A 129 -2.11 5.59 -15.42
CA LYS A 129 -1.82 7.03 -15.54
C LYS A 129 -2.49 7.77 -14.39
N ILE A 130 -1.69 8.51 -13.64
CA ILE A 130 -2.09 9.24 -12.44
C ILE A 130 -1.82 10.72 -12.71
N PRO A 131 -2.83 11.53 -13.03
CA PRO A 131 -2.64 12.96 -13.19
C PRO A 131 -2.10 13.58 -11.90
N HIS A 132 -1.13 14.49 -12.00
CA HIS A 132 -0.51 15.10 -10.81
C HIS A 132 -1.52 15.79 -9.90
N ALA A 133 -2.58 16.34 -10.49
CA ALA A 133 -3.68 16.99 -9.78
C ALA A 133 -4.50 16.04 -8.87
N THR A 134 -4.47 14.73 -9.12
CA THR A 134 -5.19 13.73 -8.30
C THR A 134 -4.38 13.28 -7.08
N ILE A 135 -3.08 13.60 -7.04
CA ILE A 135 -2.22 13.29 -5.90
C ILE A 135 -2.59 14.23 -4.77
N LEU A 136 -2.99 13.69 -3.62
CA LEU A 136 -3.36 14.45 -2.43
C LEU A 136 -2.20 14.57 -1.44
N ARG A 137 -1.40 13.50 -1.28
CA ARG A 137 -0.28 13.44 -0.34
C ARG A 137 0.81 12.52 -0.84
N ILE A 138 2.06 12.89 -0.57
CA ILE A 138 3.25 12.11 -0.88
C ILE A 138 3.95 11.79 0.44
N PHE A 139 4.07 10.52 0.79
CA PHE A 139 4.85 10.08 1.95
C PHE A 139 6.14 9.43 1.46
N CYS A 140 7.28 9.80 2.03
CA CYS A 140 8.58 9.19 1.78
C CYS A 140 9.12 8.61 3.09
N LEU A 141 8.99 7.30 3.25
CA LEU A 141 9.22 6.59 4.50
C LEU A 141 10.45 5.70 4.38
N PHE A 142 11.09 5.40 5.50
CA PHE A 142 12.18 4.44 5.57
C PHE A 142 11.70 3.15 6.26
N HIS A 143 12.08 2.00 5.72
CA HIS A 143 11.89 0.71 6.38
C HIS A 143 13.24 0.25 6.94
N SER A 144 13.40 0.35 8.26
CA SER A 144 14.68 0.08 8.92
C SER A 144 15.21 -1.34 8.69
N GLU A 145 14.35 -2.37 8.81
CA GLU A 145 14.78 -3.77 8.65
C GLU A 145 15.21 -4.09 7.22
N LYS A 146 14.39 -3.72 6.23
CA LYS A 146 14.67 -3.99 4.81
C LYS A 146 15.65 -3.01 4.20
N LYS A 147 16.05 -1.98 4.95
CA LYS A 147 16.91 -0.87 4.51
C LYS A 147 16.48 -0.35 3.14
N ASN A 148 15.18 -0.10 2.97
CA ASN A 148 14.63 0.42 1.71
C ASN A 148 13.71 1.62 1.98
N HIS A 149 13.48 2.41 0.93
CA HIS A 149 12.60 3.57 0.99
C HIS A 149 11.24 3.22 0.38
N ILE A 150 10.17 3.65 1.03
CA ILE A 150 8.80 3.40 0.62
C ILE A 150 8.16 4.75 0.33
N VAL A 151 7.73 4.96 -0.91
CA VAL A 151 6.94 6.12 -1.29
C VAL A 151 5.47 5.72 -1.37
N VAL A 152 4.62 6.42 -0.62
CA VAL A 152 3.17 6.22 -0.64
C VAL A 152 2.50 7.46 -1.22
N LEU A 153 1.74 7.29 -2.29
CA LEU A 153 0.92 8.34 -2.88
C LEU A 153 -0.53 8.11 -2.48
N SER A 154 -1.14 9.07 -1.81
CA SER A 154 -2.59 9.11 -1.62
C SER A 154 -3.20 9.82 -2.82
N ILE A 155 -4.16 9.18 -3.49
CA ILE A 155 -4.75 9.69 -4.73
C ILE A 155 -6.28 9.69 -4.65
N ASP A 156 -6.88 10.74 -5.22
CA ASP A 156 -8.33 10.89 -5.36
C ASP A 156 -8.64 11.58 -6.70
N PRO A 157 -9.40 10.93 -7.61
CA PRO A 157 -10.00 9.60 -7.49
C PRO A 157 -8.98 8.44 -7.47
N PRO A 158 -9.34 7.28 -6.90
CA PRO A 158 -8.47 6.10 -6.89
C PRO A 158 -8.33 5.49 -8.29
N VAL A 159 -7.12 5.06 -8.66
CA VAL A 159 -6.93 4.29 -9.91
C VAL A 159 -7.62 2.93 -9.80
N ARG A 160 -8.05 2.38 -10.94
CA ARG A 160 -8.83 1.14 -10.97
C ARG A 160 -8.11 0.03 -11.72
N GLN A 161 -8.29 -1.20 -11.25
CA GLN A 161 -7.96 -2.43 -11.95
C GLN A 161 -9.18 -3.35 -11.91
N GLY A 162 -9.95 -3.37 -13.00
CA GLY A 162 -11.28 -3.98 -13.01
C GLY A 162 -12.19 -3.33 -11.95
N GLN A 163 -12.74 -4.13 -11.04
CA GLN A 163 -13.56 -3.64 -9.93
C GLN A 163 -12.76 -3.09 -8.75
N THR A 164 -11.46 -3.41 -8.67
CA THR A 164 -10.60 -3.00 -7.54
C THR A 164 -10.20 -1.54 -7.69
N ARG A 165 -10.28 -0.78 -6.60
CA ARG A 165 -9.86 0.63 -6.52
C ARG A 165 -8.64 0.76 -5.61
N TYR A 166 -7.65 1.52 -6.06
CA TYR A 166 -6.43 1.81 -5.32
C TYR A 166 -6.37 3.30 -4.95
N PRO A 167 -6.83 3.70 -3.76
CA PRO A 167 -6.67 5.07 -3.26
C PRO A 167 -5.25 5.39 -2.80
N PHE A 168 -4.39 4.36 -2.75
CA PHE A 168 -2.98 4.49 -2.44
C PHE A 168 -2.13 3.73 -3.45
N ILE A 169 -1.06 4.38 -3.89
CA ILE A 169 0.03 3.74 -4.64
C ILE A 169 1.22 3.60 -3.70
N ILE A 170 1.79 2.41 -3.59
CA ILE A 170 2.93 2.14 -2.72
C ILE A 170 4.09 1.61 -3.56
N ILE A 171 5.15 2.40 -3.63
CA ILE A 171 6.35 2.18 -4.43
C ILE A 171 7.53 1.91 -3.49
N GLN A 172 8.31 0.88 -3.78
CA GLN A 172 9.52 0.55 -3.03
C GLN A 172 10.75 0.88 -3.86
N PHE A 173 11.61 1.73 -3.29
CA PHE A 173 12.92 2.06 -3.81
C PHE A 173 13.96 1.30 -3.00
N ASP A 174 14.72 0.47 -3.70
CA ASP A 174 15.87 -0.21 -3.10
C ASP A 174 17.01 0.78 -2.90
N THR A 175 17.65 0.72 -1.74
CA THR A 175 18.79 1.58 -1.39
C THR A 175 20.09 1.06 -2.01
N GLN A 176 20.15 -0.22 -2.38
CA GLN A 176 21.33 -0.87 -2.97
C GLN A 176 21.37 -0.71 -4.50
N ASN A 177 20.20 -0.71 -5.16
CA ASN A 177 20.10 -0.46 -6.59
C ASN A 177 20.09 1.05 -6.83
N ALA A 178 21.28 1.65 -6.77
CA ALA A 178 21.57 3.00 -7.26
C ALA A 178 21.48 3.06 -8.81
N ASN A 179 20.40 2.54 -9.37
CA ASN A 179 20.17 2.58 -10.80
C ASN A 179 19.65 3.97 -11.13
N SER A 180 20.61 4.86 -11.40
CA SER A 180 20.39 6.18 -11.96
C SER A 180 19.48 6.06 -13.17
N SER A 181 18.34 6.74 -13.11
CA SER A 181 17.40 6.75 -14.23
C SER A 181 16.81 8.16 -14.39
N ILE A 182 17.72 9.08 -14.69
CA ILE A 182 17.43 10.36 -15.31
C ILE A 182 17.22 10.08 -16.79
N VAL A 183 16.15 10.57 -17.42
CA VAL A 183 16.23 10.77 -18.86
C VAL A 183 15.61 12.11 -19.26
N ALA A 184 16.49 12.94 -19.84
CA ALA A 184 16.29 14.11 -20.70
C ALA A 184 15.52 15.33 -20.15
N GLY A 185 16.25 16.41 -19.84
CA GLY A 185 15.70 17.77 -19.83
C GLY A 185 16.28 18.75 -18.80
N ALA A 186 16.99 18.26 -17.78
CA ALA A 186 17.67 19.14 -16.81
C ALA A 186 19.11 19.45 -17.28
N GLU A 187 19.23 20.25 -18.34
CA GLU A 187 20.46 21.01 -18.55
C GLU A 187 20.62 21.98 -17.36
N GLY A 188 21.34 21.59 -16.32
CA GLY A 188 21.66 22.52 -15.23
C GLY A 188 21.97 21.97 -13.85
N SER A 189 21.87 20.67 -13.57
CA SER A 189 22.26 20.14 -12.24
C SER A 189 23.49 19.24 -12.31
N GLN A 190 24.65 19.85 -12.56
CA GLN A 190 25.90 19.34 -12.02
C GLN A 190 25.84 19.48 -10.50
N GLY A 191 25.96 18.37 -9.75
CA GLY A 191 26.19 18.42 -8.31
C GLY A 191 25.29 17.49 -7.49
N SER A 192 25.90 16.44 -6.95
CA SER A 192 25.35 15.41 -6.04
C SER A 192 24.40 14.38 -6.67
N GLU A 193 24.83 13.13 -6.66
CA GLU A 193 24.07 11.94 -7.00
C GLU A 193 23.01 11.71 -5.92
N LYS A 194 21.88 12.42 -6.01
CA LYS A 194 20.77 12.26 -5.06
C LYS A 194 20.13 10.87 -5.22
N PRO A 195 19.79 10.18 -4.12
CA PRO A 195 19.08 8.90 -4.17
C PRO A 195 17.79 8.99 -5.02
N CYS A 196 17.49 7.94 -5.78
CA CYS A 196 16.36 7.92 -6.73
C CYS A 196 15.01 8.28 -6.08
N HIS A 197 14.75 7.80 -4.86
CA HIS A 197 13.53 8.11 -4.14
C HIS A 197 13.40 9.61 -3.81
N GLN A 198 14.51 10.31 -3.54
CA GLN A 198 14.52 11.74 -3.26
C GLN A 198 14.25 12.53 -4.54
N THR A 199 14.95 12.20 -5.62
CA THR A 199 14.72 12.80 -6.95
C THR A 199 13.28 12.62 -7.39
N PHE A 200 12.72 11.42 -7.22
CA PHE A 200 11.32 11.12 -7.51
C PHE A 200 10.35 12.01 -6.70
N CYS A 201 10.55 12.10 -5.38
CA CYS A 201 9.73 12.93 -4.51
C CYS A 201 9.87 14.43 -4.81
N GLU A 202 11.07 14.91 -5.14
CA GLU A 202 11.35 16.31 -5.49
C GLU A 202 10.63 16.71 -6.79
N ILE A 203 10.67 15.86 -7.82
CA ILE A 203 9.97 16.10 -9.08
C ILE A 203 8.45 16.10 -8.85
N LEU A 204 7.92 15.10 -8.14
CA LEU A 204 6.48 15.05 -7.84
C LEU A 204 6.02 16.21 -6.96
N HIS A 205 6.83 16.67 -6.00
CA HIS A 205 6.54 17.85 -5.21
C HIS A 205 6.39 19.09 -6.10
N LYS A 206 7.32 19.30 -7.04
CA LYS A 206 7.29 20.44 -7.97
C LYS A 206 6.11 20.37 -8.94
N LEU A 207 5.74 19.18 -9.42
CA LEU A 207 4.67 19.03 -10.41
C LEU A 207 3.27 19.00 -9.79
N SER A 208 3.11 18.38 -8.61
CA SER A 208 1.82 18.28 -7.92
C SER A 208 1.57 19.38 -6.89
N GLN A 209 2.58 20.17 -6.54
CA GLN A 209 2.54 21.21 -5.49
C GLN A 209 2.19 20.67 -4.09
N ASN A 210 2.28 19.35 -3.87
CA ASN A 210 2.02 18.71 -2.58
C ASN A 210 3.27 18.56 -1.74
N LYS A 211 3.17 18.82 -0.44
CA LYS A 211 4.25 18.55 0.52
C LYS A 211 4.59 17.06 0.58
N VAL A 212 5.89 16.75 0.66
CA VAL A 212 6.40 15.41 0.95
C VAL A 212 6.51 15.23 2.48
N TYR A 213 5.85 14.20 3.00
CA TYR A 213 5.86 13.84 4.42
C TYR A 213 6.90 12.75 4.67
N SER A 214 7.86 12.98 5.56
CA SER A 214 8.86 11.99 5.96
C SER A 214 8.40 11.18 7.19
N SER A 215 9.18 10.16 7.56
CA SER A 215 9.20 9.67 8.94
C SER A 215 9.37 10.86 9.89
N GLY A 216 8.53 10.94 10.91
CA GLY A 216 8.59 12.02 11.91
C GLY A 216 9.70 11.79 12.95
N GLU A 217 9.55 12.40 14.12
CA GLU A 217 10.49 12.24 15.23
C GLU A 217 10.30 10.93 16.02
N PHE A 218 9.21 10.20 15.75
CA PHE A 218 8.93 8.93 16.42
C PHE A 218 10.06 7.92 16.18
N LYS A 219 10.49 7.27 17.26
CA LYS A 219 11.40 6.12 17.23
C LYS A 219 10.86 5.05 18.15
N SER A 220 10.68 3.83 17.65
CA SER A 220 10.29 2.67 18.43
C SER A 220 11.34 2.35 19.51
N HIS A 221 11.04 1.41 20.41
CA HIS A 221 12.00 0.92 21.41
C HIS A 221 13.32 0.47 20.75
N SER A 222 13.22 -0.25 19.63
CA SER A 222 14.34 -0.71 18.80
C SER A 222 14.90 0.35 17.84
N ARG A 223 14.57 1.63 18.03
CA ARG A 223 14.99 2.79 17.23
C ARG A 223 14.55 2.76 15.75
N ASN A 224 13.41 2.15 15.45
CA ASN A 224 12.83 2.14 14.11
C ASN A 224 11.77 3.25 13.94
N ASP A 225 11.54 3.69 12.70
CA ASP A 225 10.54 4.72 12.37
C ASP A 225 9.10 4.19 12.36
N CYS A 226 8.94 2.88 12.46
CA CYS A 226 7.68 2.18 12.36
C CYS A 226 7.56 1.04 13.37
N LEU A 227 6.34 0.57 13.55
CA LEU A 227 5.98 -0.57 14.39
C LEU A 227 5.44 -1.70 13.52
N SER A 228 5.97 -2.91 13.71
CA SER A 228 5.37 -4.12 13.13
C SER A 228 4.06 -4.42 13.87
N CYS A 229 2.98 -4.63 13.12
CA CYS A 229 1.66 -4.96 13.67
C CYS A 229 0.77 -5.61 12.61
N ALA A 230 -0.42 -6.05 13.01
CA ALA A 230 -1.43 -6.58 12.10
C ALA A 230 -2.67 -5.70 12.08
N CYS A 231 -3.19 -5.38 10.90
CA CYS A 231 -4.52 -4.80 10.76
C CYS A 231 -5.41 -5.81 10.05
N LYS A 232 -6.55 -6.16 10.66
CA LYS A 232 -7.38 -7.29 10.23
C LYS A 232 -6.51 -8.57 10.16
N ALA A 233 -6.62 -9.35 9.08
CA ALA A 233 -5.86 -10.59 8.88
C ALA A 233 -4.52 -10.37 8.15
N SER A 234 -3.91 -9.19 8.22
CA SER A 234 -2.71 -8.87 7.44
C SER A 234 -1.66 -8.12 8.26
N ASN A 235 -0.43 -8.63 8.21
CA ASN A 235 0.73 -7.99 8.81
C ASN A 235 1.18 -6.78 7.99
N GLY A 236 1.71 -5.78 8.67
CA GLY A 236 2.14 -4.54 8.08
C GLY A 236 2.98 -3.69 9.03
N LEU A 237 3.20 -2.45 8.62
CA LEU A 237 3.99 -1.46 9.32
C LEU A 237 3.11 -0.25 9.63
N LEU A 238 3.05 0.12 10.90
CA LEU A 238 2.42 1.35 11.38
C LEU A 238 3.49 2.42 11.53
N TYR A 239 3.31 3.54 10.84
CA TYR A 239 4.15 4.72 10.92
C TYR A 239 3.42 5.82 11.69
N PRO A 240 3.86 6.14 12.92
CA PRO A 240 3.45 7.37 13.61
C PRO A 240 4.11 8.59 12.94
N LEU A 241 3.30 9.39 12.25
CA LEU A 241 3.75 10.58 11.52
C LEU A 241 3.42 11.86 12.28
N GLU A 242 3.90 12.99 11.78
CA GLU A 242 3.69 14.31 12.42
C GLU A 242 2.22 14.69 12.63
N ARG A 243 1.32 14.24 11.73
CA ARG A 243 -0.11 14.63 11.73
C ARG A 243 -1.08 13.45 11.65
N GLY A 244 -0.61 12.23 11.82
CA GLY A 244 -1.47 11.05 11.65
C GLY A 244 -0.71 9.73 11.79
N PHE A 245 -1.45 8.64 11.73
CA PHE A 245 -0.90 7.29 11.60
C PHE A 245 -1.08 6.79 10.17
N LEU A 246 -0.03 6.18 9.61
CA LEU A 246 -0.06 5.53 8.30
C LEU A 246 0.29 4.05 8.46
N PHE A 247 -0.66 3.16 8.18
CA PHE A 247 -0.44 1.72 8.14
C PHE A 247 -0.30 1.26 6.69
N ILE A 248 0.75 0.48 6.40
CA ILE A 248 1.01 -0.16 5.11
C ILE A 248 1.18 -1.67 5.27
N HIS A 249 0.83 -2.53 4.31
CA HIS A 249 0.32 -2.21 2.98
C HIS A 249 -1.12 -2.66 2.72
N LYS A 250 -1.66 -3.61 3.50
CA LYS A 250 -2.97 -4.23 3.23
C LYS A 250 -3.85 -4.32 4.49
N PRO A 251 -4.97 -3.55 4.56
CA PRO A 251 -5.26 -2.38 3.74
C PRO A 251 -4.24 -1.26 4.01
N THR A 252 -4.07 -0.32 3.08
CA THR A 252 -3.36 0.92 3.40
C THR A 252 -4.33 1.88 4.11
N ILE A 253 -3.94 2.38 5.28
CA ILE A 253 -4.79 3.25 6.09
C ILE A 253 -3.99 4.48 6.48
N TYR A 254 -4.52 5.67 6.17
CA TYR A 254 -4.00 6.93 6.72
C TYR A 254 -5.09 7.60 7.55
N VAL A 255 -4.85 7.74 8.85
CA VAL A 255 -5.76 8.42 9.79
C VAL A 255 -5.07 9.64 10.37
N ARG A 256 -5.66 10.82 10.16
CA ARG A 256 -5.10 12.07 10.68
C ARG A 256 -5.48 12.27 12.14
N PHE A 257 -4.63 12.92 12.93
CA PHE A 257 -4.93 13.17 14.35
C PHE A 257 -6.20 14.02 14.56
N ASP A 258 -6.52 14.94 13.64
CA ASP A 258 -7.74 15.74 13.69
C ASP A 258 -9.02 14.92 13.48
N GLN A 259 -8.90 13.70 12.91
CA GLN A 259 -9.99 12.75 12.72
C GLN A 259 -10.15 11.77 13.89
N ILE A 260 -9.17 11.69 14.80
CA ILE A 260 -9.19 10.78 15.93
C ILE A 260 -9.99 11.39 17.08
N SER A 261 -10.89 10.58 17.66
CA SER A 261 -11.61 10.89 18.89
C SER A 261 -10.79 10.49 20.12
N CYS A 262 -10.31 9.25 20.15
CA CYS A 262 -9.36 8.76 21.14
C CYS A 262 -8.63 7.50 20.66
N VAL A 263 -7.54 7.18 21.35
CA VAL A 263 -6.78 5.94 21.21
C VAL A 263 -6.91 5.14 22.51
N ASP A 264 -7.12 3.84 22.42
CA ASP A 264 -7.05 2.91 23.55
C ASP A 264 -5.95 1.88 23.31
N PHE A 265 -5.33 1.42 24.39
CA PHE A 265 -4.28 0.41 24.35
C PHE A 265 -4.76 -0.79 25.17
N ALA A 266 -5.34 -1.77 24.48
CA ALA A 266 -5.86 -2.98 25.10
C ALA A 266 -4.72 -4.00 25.30
N ARG A 267 -4.78 -4.80 26.38
CA ARG A 267 -3.91 -5.96 26.53
C ARG A 267 -4.20 -6.93 25.38
N GLY A 268 -3.16 -7.38 24.68
CA GLY A 268 -3.31 -8.27 23.54
C GLY A 268 -4.00 -9.56 23.97
N THR A 269 -5.02 -9.97 23.23
CA THR A 269 -5.84 -11.16 23.55
C THR A 269 -5.07 -12.48 23.45
N LEU A 270 -3.91 -12.49 22.78
CA LEU A 270 -3.18 -13.70 22.38
C LEU A 270 -1.84 -13.93 23.09
N SER A 271 -1.22 -12.90 23.70
CA SER A 271 0.10 -13.03 24.32
C SER A 271 0.39 -11.90 25.32
N ALA A 272 1.01 -12.23 26.45
CA ALA A 272 1.48 -11.23 27.42
C ALA A 272 2.58 -10.29 26.88
N ARG A 273 3.19 -10.65 25.74
CA ARG A 273 4.31 -9.92 25.09
C ARG A 273 3.84 -8.84 24.11
N THR A 274 2.56 -8.81 23.74
CA THR A 274 2.02 -7.84 22.80
C THR A 274 0.81 -7.10 23.37
N PHE A 275 0.45 -5.99 22.75
CA PHE A 275 -0.77 -5.25 23.00
C PHE A 275 -1.42 -4.83 21.69
N ASP A 276 -2.68 -4.45 21.77
CA ASP A 276 -3.46 -3.98 20.64
C ASP A 276 -3.72 -2.47 20.81
N MET A 277 -3.62 -1.73 19.72
CA MET A 277 -3.94 -0.29 19.66
C MET A 277 -5.24 -0.10 18.90
N GLU A 278 -6.21 0.53 19.55
CA GLU A 278 -7.53 0.83 19.00
C GLU A 278 -7.65 2.34 18.77
N ILE A 279 -8.00 2.74 17.55
CA ILE A 279 -8.21 4.14 17.17
C ILE A 279 -9.69 4.35 16.87
N ASP A 280 -10.37 5.08 17.75
CA ASP A 280 -11.72 5.54 17.55
C ASP A 280 -11.71 6.85 16.76
N SER A 281 -12.27 6.84 15.56
CA SER A 281 -12.41 8.02 14.72
C SER A 281 -13.67 8.81 15.06
N LYS A 282 -13.65 10.12 14.83
CA LYS A 282 -14.80 11.01 15.08
C LYS A 282 -16.04 10.68 14.25
N ASN A 283 -15.88 9.94 13.16
CA ASN A 283 -16.99 9.44 12.32
C ASN A 283 -17.59 8.11 12.82
N GLY A 284 -17.20 7.63 14.01
CA GLY A 284 -17.70 6.40 14.61
C GLY A 284 -17.02 5.11 14.12
N GLN A 285 -16.00 5.21 13.26
CA GLN A 285 -15.23 4.03 12.83
C GLN A 285 -14.09 3.74 13.81
N THR A 286 -13.89 2.46 14.09
CA THR A 286 -12.81 1.97 14.95
C THR A 286 -11.82 1.16 14.12
N ILE A 287 -10.53 1.46 14.25
CA ILE A 287 -9.43 0.76 13.59
C ILE A 287 -8.57 0.09 14.67
N VAL A 288 -8.35 -1.21 14.54
CA VAL A 288 -7.52 -1.98 15.49
C VAL A 288 -6.23 -2.42 14.79
N PHE A 289 -5.10 -2.12 15.44
CA PHE A 289 -3.77 -2.62 15.13
C PHE A 289 -3.36 -3.62 16.21
N ASN A 290 -3.30 -4.89 15.85
CA ASN A 290 -3.02 -6.00 16.75
C ASN A 290 -1.52 -6.32 16.79
N ASN A 291 -1.12 -7.04 17.84
CA ASN A 291 0.22 -7.65 17.95
C ASN A 291 1.38 -6.65 17.94
N ILE A 292 1.21 -5.47 18.54
CA ILE A 292 2.32 -4.52 18.75
C ILE A 292 3.15 -5.01 19.94
N GLU A 293 4.47 -5.08 19.80
CA GLU A 293 5.36 -5.49 20.89
C GLU A 293 5.25 -4.57 22.11
N ARG A 294 5.13 -5.17 23.30
CA ARG A 294 4.89 -4.46 24.56
C ARG A 294 5.93 -3.41 24.92
N GLU A 295 7.17 -3.59 24.51
CA GLU A 295 8.26 -2.62 24.73
C GLU A 295 7.98 -1.26 24.07
N ASN A 296 7.14 -1.23 23.02
CA ASN A 296 6.76 0.00 22.33
C ASN A 296 5.61 0.77 23.00
N TYR A 297 4.99 0.21 24.05
CA TYR A 297 3.83 0.82 24.71
C TYR A 297 4.12 2.23 25.23
N THR A 298 5.17 2.38 26.04
CA THR A 298 5.50 3.65 26.70
C THR A 298 5.77 4.74 25.67
N VAL A 299 6.62 4.43 24.69
CA VAL A 299 7.01 5.35 23.62
C VAL A 299 5.79 5.77 22.78
N LEU A 300 4.92 4.83 22.42
CA LEU A 300 3.74 5.12 21.61
C LEU A 300 2.69 5.94 22.39
N SER A 301 2.52 5.66 23.68
CA SER A 301 1.63 6.42 24.57
C SER A 301 2.14 7.86 24.77
N GLU A 302 3.44 8.04 25.01
CA GLU A 302 4.08 9.36 25.13
C GLU A 302 3.97 10.15 23.82
N PHE A 303 4.19 9.49 22.68
CA PHE A 303 4.01 10.10 21.37
C PHE A 303 2.58 10.59 21.15
N CYS A 304 1.56 9.77 21.50
CA CYS A 304 0.17 10.18 21.41
C CYS A 304 -0.12 11.41 22.29
N ALA A 305 0.38 11.40 23.53
CA ALA A 305 0.24 12.54 24.45
C ALA A 305 0.91 13.82 23.90
N ALA A 306 2.13 13.71 23.39
CA ALA A 306 2.87 14.83 22.79
C ALA A 306 2.17 15.41 21.55
N LYS A 307 1.45 14.58 20.78
CA LYS A 307 0.64 15.01 19.63
C LYS A 307 -0.78 15.43 20.00
N ASN A 308 -1.11 15.56 21.29
CA ASN A 308 -2.43 15.90 21.81
C ASN A 308 -3.54 14.94 21.35
N VAL A 309 -3.19 13.67 21.11
CA VAL A 309 -4.15 12.60 20.83
C VAL A 309 -4.66 12.06 22.15
N ARG A 310 -5.98 12.13 22.38
CA ARG A 310 -6.60 11.67 23.62
C ARG A 310 -6.39 10.17 23.81
N VAL A 311 -5.66 9.77 24.85
CA VAL A 311 -5.50 8.37 25.23
C VAL A 311 -6.57 8.00 26.26
N ARG A 312 -7.42 7.01 25.94
CA ARG A 312 -8.33 6.39 26.90
C ARG A 312 -7.49 5.51 27.81
N LYS A 313 -7.44 5.83 29.10
CA LYS A 313 -6.99 4.87 30.10
C LYS A 313 -8.17 3.93 30.30
N SER A 314 -8.15 2.77 29.67
CA SER A 314 -9.09 1.71 30.06
C SER A 314 -8.91 1.48 31.56
N ALA A 315 -9.91 1.87 32.36
CA ALA A 315 -10.13 1.23 33.65
C ALA A 315 -10.16 -0.26 33.32
N VAL A 316 -9.25 -1.02 33.93
CA VAL A 316 -9.13 -2.46 33.73
C VAL A 316 -10.55 -3.02 33.69
N LYS A 317 -11.01 -3.45 32.51
CA LYS A 317 -12.26 -4.22 32.44
C LYS A 317 -11.93 -5.50 33.19
N GLU A 318 -12.28 -5.54 34.47
CA GLU A 318 -12.22 -6.73 35.30
C GLU A 318 -12.95 -7.83 34.53
N HIS A 319 -12.19 -8.78 34.01
CA HIS A 319 -12.77 -10.02 33.54
C HIS A 319 -13.23 -10.77 34.78
N VAL A 320 -14.48 -10.56 35.17
CA VAL A 320 -15.18 -11.44 36.11
C VAL A 320 -15.25 -12.80 35.44
N THR A 321 -14.41 -13.74 35.88
CA THR A 321 -14.58 -15.16 35.55
C THR A 321 -15.85 -15.66 36.25
N LYS A 322 -16.48 -16.70 35.69
CA LYS A 322 -17.76 -17.25 36.16
C LYS A 322 -17.73 -17.84 37.58
N ASP A 323 -16.59 -17.81 38.26
CA ASP A 323 -16.40 -18.34 39.62
C ASP A 323 -16.07 -17.26 40.66
N GLY A 324 -16.26 -15.98 40.35
CA GLY A 324 -16.34 -14.91 41.36
C GLY A 324 -15.06 -14.59 42.14
N GLN A 325 -13.88 -15.02 41.67
CA GLN A 325 -12.62 -14.73 42.35
C GLN A 325 -11.87 -13.57 41.68
N ILE A 326 -11.63 -12.50 42.45
CA ILE A 326 -10.91 -11.29 42.04
C ILE A 326 -9.40 -11.57 42.17
N ASP A 327 -8.68 -11.54 41.06
CA ASP A 327 -7.22 -11.67 41.02
C ASP A 327 -6.57 -10.29 41.24
N TYR A 328 -6.08 -10.02 42.46
CA TYR A 328 -5.33 -8.80 42.76
C TYR A 328 -3.85 -8.97 42.35
N PRO A 329 -3.24 -8.01 41.63
CA PRO A 329 -1.81 -8.08 41.32
C PRO A 329 -0.96 -7.84 42.58
N PRO A 330 0.12 -8.60 42.82
CA PRO A 330 1.04 -8.31 43.91
C PRO A 330 1.93 -7.12 43.53
N GLY A 331 1.75 -5.98 44.19
CA GLY A 331 2.68 -4.86 44.02
C GLY A 331 2.17 -3.48 44.43
N LYS A 332 2.03 -3.25 45.73
CA LYS A 332 2.44 -2.04 46.48
C LYS A 332 1.74 -2.03 47.84
N VAL A 333 2.43 -2.51 48.87
CA VAL A 333 2.01 -2.27 50.26
C VAL A 333 2.47 -0.85 50.62
N LEU A 334 1.51 0.08 50.66
CA LEU A 334 1.65 1.33 51.39
C LEU A 334 1.34 1.01 52.86
N SER A 335 2.30 1.26 53.73
CA SER A 335 2.18 1.07 55.17
C SER A 335 1.20 2.09 55.76
N SER A 336 0.19 1.59 56.47
CA SER A 336 -0.52 2.36 57.49
C SER A 336 -0.93 1.43 58.63
N THR A 337 -0.34 1.77 59.76
CA THR A 337 -0.41 1.26 61.14
C THR A 337 -1.82 0.95 61.66
N ILE A 338 -1.97 -0.16 62.42
CA ILE A 338 -2.52 -0.29 63.80
C ILE A 338 -2.89 -1.77 64.09
N PRO A 339 -2.73 -2.29 65.34
CA PRO A 339 -2.37 -3.68 65.66
C PRO A 339 -3.50 -4.49 66.31
N LEU A 340 -3.49 -5.82 66.11
CA LEU A 340 -4.20 -6.83 66.93
C LEU A 340 -3.40 -8.15 66.81
N GLU A 341 -2.63 -8.51 67.85
CA GLU A 341 -2.98 -9.43 68.95
C GLU A 341 -2.72 -10.92 68.61
N GLU A 342 -2.10 -11.57 69.59
CA GLU A 342 -1.42 -12.86 69.59
C GLU A 342 -2.37 -14.06 69.40
N SER A 343 -1.87 -15.10 68.73
CA SER A 343 -2.14 -16.49 69.12
C SER A 343 -1.11 -17.43 68.51
N ASP A 344 -0.35 -18.08 69.39
CA ASP A 344 0.63 -19.14 69.15
C ASP A 344 0.04 -20.37 68.44
N ALA A 345 0.84 -21.01 67.58
CA ALA A 345 1.07 -22.46 67.60
C ALA A 345 2.20 -22.86 66.62
N GLU A 346 3.27 -23.39 67.23
CA GLU A 346 4.21 -24.44 66.78
C GLU A 346 3.59 -25.43 65.76
N ASP A 347 4.29 -26.16 64.87
CA ASP A 347 5.69 -26.58 64.74
C ASP A 347 5.86 -27.19 63.33
N ASP A 348 7.09 -27.63 63.05
CA ASP A 348 7.50 -28.72 62.17
C ASP A 348 7.97 -28.44 60.73
N ASP A 349 9.31 -28.35 60.69
CA ASP A 349 10.27 -28.66 59.63
C ASP A 349 9.88 -29.81 58.68
N TYR A 350 10.05 -29.58 57.36
CA TYR A 350 10.66 -30.59 56.50
C TYR A 350 11.33 -29.98 55.26
N ASN A 351 12.65 -30.06 55.22
CA ASN A 351 13.51 -29.98 54.03
C ASN A 351 14.58 -31.06 54.27
N PRO A 352 14.96 -31.91 53.30
CA PRO A 352 15.93 -31.45 52.30
C PRO A 352 15.98 -32.21 50.94
N THR A 353 16.62 -31.52 49.98
CA THR A 353 17.58 -32.04 48.95
C THR A 353 17.04 -32.79 47.71
N LYS A 354 17.23 -32.21 46.50
CA LYS A 354 18.31 -32.48 45.49
C LYS A 354 18.06 -33.77 44.67
N ASP A 355 18.24 -33.90 43.36
CA ASP A 355 19.05 -33.18 42.36
C ASP A 355 18.53 -33.48 40.93
N SER A 356 18.71 -32.48 40.05
CA SER A 356 19.04 -32.45 38.60
C SER A 356 19.07 -33.67 37.64
N SER A 357 18.79 -33.31 36.36
CA SER A 357 19.36 -33.77 35.06
C SER A 357 18.67 -34.96 34.32
N SER A 358 18.06 -34.69 33.15
CA SER A 358 18.53 -34.92 31.75
C SER A 358 18.52 -36.41 31.35
N SER A 359 18.02 -36.92 30.23
CA SER A 359 17.82 -36.45 28.86
C SER A 359 16.87 -37.43 28.15
N SER A 360 16.08 -37.00 27.17
CA SER A 360 15.31 -37.89 26.30
C SER A 360 15.83 -37.79 24.87
N GLU A 361 16.55 -38.81 24.41
CA GLU A 361 16.87 -39.03 23.00
C GLU A 361 15.73 -39.77 22.29
N SER A 362 15.61 -39.40 21.03
CA SER A 362 14.68 -39.79 19.98
C SER A 362 14.93 -41.20 19.45
N ASP A 363 13.87 -41.94 19.14
CA ASP A 363 13.88 -42.97 18.11
C ASP A 363 12.71 -42.77 17.14
N THR A 364 13.09 -42.56 15.88
CA THR A 364 12.25 -42.52 14.68
C THR A 364 12.02 -43.94 14.15
N GLU A 365 10.77 -44.36 14.02
CA GLU A 365 10.41 -45.53 13.20
C GLU A 365 9.77 -45.09 11.88
N GLN A 366 10.41 -45.52 10.78
CA GLN A 366 9.90 -45.48 9.42
C GLN A 366 8.84 -46.57 9.24
N ILE A 367 7.71 -46.23 8.61
CA ILE A 367 6.73 -47.21 8.14
C ILE A 367 6.81 -47.24 6.61
N HIS A 368 7.32 -48.36 6.09
CA HIS A 368 7.15 -48.81 4.70
C HIS A 368 5.87 -49.66 4.63
N ILE A 369 5.00 -49.40 3.65
CA ILE A 369 3.91 -50.28 3.25
C ILE A 369 4.00 -50.44 1.73
N ASP A 370 4.51 -51.61 1.32
CA ASP A 370 4.16 -52.32 0.07
C ASP A 370 2.80 -53.04 0.34
N ASP A 371 1.95 -53.48 -0.58
CA ASP A 371 1.95 -53.74 -2.01
C ASP A 371 0.46 -53.86 -2.44
N ASP A 372 0.22 -53.71 -3.76
CA ASP A 372 -0.83 -54.30 -4.64
C ASP A 372 -1.48 -53.30 -5.63
#